data_AF-A0A5E8H0A6-F1
#
_entry.id   AF-A0A5E8H0A6-F1
#
_cell.length_a   1.000
_cell.length_b   1.000
_cell.length_c   1.000
_cell.angle_alpha   90.00
_cell.angle_beta   90.00
_cell.angle_gamma   90.00
#
_symmetry.space_group_name_H-M   'P 1'
#
loop_
_entity.id
_entity.type
_entity.pdbx_description
1 polymer ?
#
loop_
_entity_poly.entity_id
_entity_poly.type
_entity_poly.pdbx_seq_one_letter_code
_entity_poly.pdbx_strand_id
1 'polypeptide(L)'
;MTRFIKNLILLAIAVVLVPLSVANRHTVSLALNPFDPQDPRLTIPDIPLFWIIFASLGCGIIVGGIGSWAKQGRWRKEARVKRREADKWHKEADQLRELTTDGQGSSTTASLPRPGNRTAA
;
A
#
# COMPACT_ATOMS: atom_id res chain seq x y z
N MET A 1 2.08 14.41 9.55
CA MET A 1 0.74 14.53 10.17
C MET A 1 0.03 13.20 10.41
N THR A 2 -0.09 12.31 9.42
CA THR A 2 -0.82 11.02 9.56
C THR A 2 -0.31 10.12 10.69
N ARG A 3 1.00 10.10 10.97
CA ARG A 3 1.58 9.37 12.11
C ARG A 3 1.11 9.93 13.47
N PHE A 4 0.98 11.24 13.59
CA PHE A 4 0.51 11.89 14.83
C PHE A 4 -0.97 11.59 15.07
N ILE A 5 -1.81 11.74 14.05
CA ILE A 5 -3.25 11.42 14.14
C ILE A 5 -3.47 9.95 14.51
N LYS A 6 -2.72 9.03 13.89
CA LYS A 6 -2.76 7.60 14.23
C LYS A 6 -2.41 7.36 15.70
N ASN A 7 -1.34 7.99 16.18
CA ASN A 7 -0.89 7.83 17.56
C ASN A 7 -1.91 8.44 18.55
N LEU A 8 -2.55 9.56 18.19
CA LEU A 8 -3.62 10.17 18.99
C LEU A 8 -4.84 9.25 19.09
N ILE A 9 -5.24 8.61 17.99
CA ILE A 9 -6.34 7.63 17.98
C ILE A 9 -5.98 6.42 18.84
N LEU A 10 -4.76 5.88 18.70
CA LEU A 10 -4.28 4.77 19.53
C LEU A 10 -4.26 5.13 21.02
N LEU A 11 -3.82 6.35 21.35
CA LEU A 11 -3.82 6.84 22.72
C LEU A 11 -5.25 6.94 23.28
N ALA A 12 -6.19 7.50 22.52
CA ALA A 12 -7.58 7.59 22.94
C ALA A 12 -8.20 6.19 23.19
N ILE A 13 -7.92 5.23 22.30
CA ILE A 13 -8.34 3.83 22.49
C ILE A 13 -7.72 3.25 23.77
N ALA A 14 -6.42 3.48 24.01
CA ALA A 14 -5.73 2.98 25.20
C ALA A 14 -6.29 3.58 26.50
N VAL A 15 -6.62 4.88 26.49
CA VAL A 15 -7.23 5.58 27.64
C VAL A 15 -8.59 4.98 28.02
N VAL A 16 -9.34 4.40 27.07
CA VAL A 16 -10.59 3.70 27.36
C VAL A 16 -10.34 2.24 27.76
N LEU A 17 -9.49 1.53 27.02
CA LEU A 17 -9.26 0.10 27.21
C LEU A 17 -8.55 -0.22 28.52
N VAL A 18 -7.58 0.59 28.96
CA VAL A 18 -6.80 0.31 30.17
C VAL A 18 -7.66 0.36 31.44
N PRO A 19 -8.44 1.44 31.70
CA PRO A 19 -9.33 1.48 32.86
C PRO A 19 -10.42 0.41 32.81
N LEU A 20 -11.01 0.17 31.63
CA LEU A 20 -11.97 -0.92 31.43
C LEU A 20 -11.35 -2.27 31.83
N SER A 21 -10.11 -2.52 31.44
CA SER A 21 -9.39 -3.76 31.77
C SER A 21 -9.08 -3.90 33.25
N VAL A 22 -8.61 -2.82 33.89
CA VAL A 22 -8.26 -2.81 35.32
C VAL A 22 -9.50 -2.95 36.20
N ALA A 23 -10.60 -2.29 35.82
CA ALA A 23 -11.89 -2.40 36.51
C ALA A 23 -12.49 -3.80 36.36
N ASN A 24 -12.35 -4.41 35.18
CA ASN A 24 -12.85 -5.75 34.87
C ASN A 24 -11.75 -6.82 34.99
N ARG A 25 -10.93 -6.73 36.04
CA ARG A 25 -9.90 -7.73 36.37
C ARG A 25 -10.44 -9.02 36.98
N HIS A 26 -11.76 -9.09 37.19
CA HIS A 26 -12.43 -10.26 37.70
C HIS A 26 -12.25 -11.44 36.75
N THR A 27 -12.01 -12.60 37.32
CA THR A 27 -11.84 -13.84 36.59
C THR A 27 -13.21 -14.38 36.16
N VAL A 28 -13.29 -14.85 34.92
CA VAL A 28 -14.48 -15.47 34.34
C VAL A 28 -14.11 -16.81 33.73
N SER A 29 -15.05 -17.75 33.74
CA SER A 29 -14.89 -19.03 33.05
C SER A 29 -15.32 -18.88 31.60
N LEU A 30 -14.40 -19.05 30.65
CA LEU A 30 -14.68 -18.95 29.23
C LEU A 30 -15.03 -20.34 28.68
N ALA A 31 -16.30 -20.57 28.37
CA ALA A 31 -16.74 -21.75 27.64
C ALA A 31 -16.56 -21.54 26.13
N LEU A 32 -15.71 -22.36 25.49
CA LEU A 32 -15.46 -22.31 24.05
C LEU A 32 -16.40 -23.26 23.27
N ASN A 33 -17.16 -24.11 23.96
CA ASN A 33 -18.11 -25.03 23.35
C ASN A 33 -19.48 -24.34 23.18
N PRO A 34 -19.95 -24.11 21.94
CA PRO A 34 -21.23 -23.43 21.68
C PRO A 34 -22.46 -24.32 21.89
N PHE A 35 -22.29 -25.64 22.08
CA PHE A 35 -23.38 -26.61 22.22
C PHE A 35 -23.53 -27.14 23.65
N ASP A 36 -22.45 -27.20 24.42
CA ASP A 36 -22.46 -27.58 25.84
C ASP A 36 -21.57 -26.64 26.66
N PRO A 37 -22.15 -25.63 27.33
CA PRO A 37 -21.41 -24.69 28.17
C PRO A 37 -20.81 -25.31 29.43
N GLN A 38 -21.21 -26.53 29.81
CA GLN A 38 -20.69 -27.22 30.99
C GLN A 38 -19.54 -28.17 30.65
N ASP A 39 -19.12 -28.25 29.38
CA ASP A 39 -18.02 -29.11 28.94
C ASP A 39 -16.68 -28.65 29.54
N PRO A 40 -16.05 -29.44 30.43
CA PRO A 40 -14.79 -29.05 31.08
C PRO A 40 -13.59 -29.12 30.12
N ARG A 41 -13.70 -29.76 28.96
CA ARG A 41 -12.58 -29.92 28.00
C ARG A 41 -12.32 -28.66 27.18
N LEU A 42 -13.35 -27.86 26.95
CA LEU A 42 -13.35 -26.63 26.16
C LEU A 42 -13.65 -25.40 27.01
N THR A 43 -13.63 -25.54 28.34
CA THR A 43 -13.80 -24.43 29.27
C THR A 43 -12.44 -24.04 29.82
N ILE A 44 -12.09 -22.76 29.70
CA ILE A 44 -10.88 -22.22 30.33
C ILE A 44 -11.29 -21.44 31.58
N PRO A 45 -11.03 -21.97 32.78
CA PRO A 45 -11.42 -21.34 34.03
C PRO A 45 -10.49 -20.19 34.39
N ASP A 46 -11.02 -19.28 35.22
CA ASP A 46 -10.28 -18.24 35.92
C ASP A 46 -9.44 -17.28 35.06
N ILE A 47 -9.90 -16.97 33.84
CA ILE A 47 -9.26 -15.99 32.98
C ILE A 47 -9.87 -14.60 33.21
N PRO A 48 -9.07 -13.56 33.47
CA PRO A 48 -9.56 -12.19 33.45
C PRO A 48 -10.09 -11.78 32.07
N LEU A 49 -11.29 -11.22 32.01
CA LEU A 49 -11.99 -10.90 30.76
C LEU A 49 -11.16 -10.02 29.80
N PHE A 50 -10.33 -9.13 30.34
CA PHE A 50 -9.50 -8.24 29.53
C PHE A 50 -8.53 -9.00 28.60
N TRP A 51 -7.99 -10.15 29.02
CA TRP A 51 -7.11 -10.96 28.17
C TRP A 51 -7.84 -11.44 26.91
N ILE A 52 -9.09 -11.85 27.06
CA ILE A 52 -9.94 -12.32 25.97
C ILE A 52 -10.23 -11.18 24.99
N ILE A 53 -10.58 -10.00 25.51
CA ILE A 53 -10.86 -8.81 24.70
C ILE A 53 -9.61 -8.39 23.91
N PHE A 54 -8.44 -8.30 24.56
CA PHE A 54 -7.21 -7.93 23.87
C PHE A 54 -6.75 -8.98 22.86
N ALA A 55 -6.87 -10.27 23.18
CA ALA A 55 -6.53 -11.35 22.26
C ALA A 55 -7.44 -11.31 21.01
N SER A 56 -8.75 -11.13 21.20
CA SER A 56 -9.72 -10.98 20.11
C SER A 56 -9.42 -9.74 19.25
N LEU A 57 -9.18 -8.59 19.87
CA LEU A 57 -8.79 -7.37 19.18
C LEU A 57 -7.47 -7.53 18.41
N GLY A 58 -6.46 -8.12 19.04
CA GLY A 58 -5.16 -8.39 18.44
C GLY A 58 -5.28 -9.33 17.24
N CYS A 59 -6.09 -10.39 17.35
CA CYS A 59 -6.39 -11.29 16.25
C CYS A 59 -7.06 -10.54 15.08
N GLY A 60 -8.05 -9.68 15.37
CA GLY A 60 -8.69 -8.83 14.38
C GLY A 60 -7.71 -7.89 13.67
N ILE A 61 -6.77 -7.29 14.39
CA ILE A 61 -5.72 -6.43 13.81
C ILE A 61 -4.79 -7.24 12.90
N ILE A 62 -4.38 -8.44 13.31
CA ILE A 62 -3.52 -9.33 12.50
C ILE A 62 -4.24 -9.71 11.21
N VAL A 63 -5.48 -10.18 11.30
CA VAL A 63 -6.28 -10.56 10.13
C VAL A 63 -6.51 -9.36 9.20
N GLY A 64 -6.88 -8.21 9.76
CA GLY A 64 -7.04 -6.97 8.99
C GLY A 64 -5.74 -6.50 8.34
N GLY A 65 -4.61 -6.65 9.03
CA GLY A 65 -3.28 -6.35 8.52
C GLY A 65 -2.88 -7.26 7.35
N ILE A 66 -3.11 -8.57 7.48
CA ILE A 66 -2.89 -9.56 6.42
C ILE A 66 -3.79 -9.24 5.22
N GLY A 67 -5.06 -8.94 5.44
CA GLY A 67 -6.00 -8.57 4.38
C GLY A 67 -5.58 -7.30 3.63
N SER A 68 -5.15 -6.26 4.36
CA SER A 68 -4.61 -5.03 3.77
C SER A 68 -3.32 -5.29 2.97
N TRP A 69 -2.42 -6.12 3.51
CA TRP A 69 -1.16 -6.48 2.85
C TRP A 69 -1.38 -7.31 1.58
N ALA A 70 -2.33 -8.25 1.61
CA ALA A 70 -2.73 -9.05 0.45
C ALA A 70 -3.34 -8.15 -0.64
N LYS A 71 -4.23 -7.22 -0.28
CA LYS A 71 -4.79 -6.22 -1.20
C LYS A 71 -3.66 -5.40 -1.85
N GLN A 72 -2.73 -4.86 -1.06
CA GLN A 72 -1.58 -4.09 -1.56
C GLN A 72 -0.54 -4.94 -2.31
N GLY A 73 -0.55 -6.27 -2.15
CA GLY A 73 0.33 -7.21 -2.84
C GLY A 73 0.19 -7.19 -4.35
N ARG A 74 -1.05 -7.01 -4.86
CA ARG A 74 -1.32 -6.97 -6.30
C ARG A 74 -0.68 -5.76 -6.98
N TRP A 75 -0.76 -4.58 -6.36
CA TRP A 75 -0.13 -3.35 -6.86
C TRP A 75 1.41 -3.44 -6.93
N ARG A 76 2.04 -4.28 -6.11
CA ARG A 76 3.50 -4.50 -6.18
C ARG A 76 3.93 -5.24 -7.44
N LYS A 77 3.07 -6.12 -8.00
CA LYS A 77 3.32 -6.78 -9.29
C LYS A 77 3.02 -5.81 -10.44
N GLU A 78 1.89 -5.10 -10.37
CA GLU A 78 1.48 -4.13 -11.38
C GLU A 78 2.53 -3.02 -11.60
N ALA A 79 3.08 -2.48 -10.51
CA ALA A 79 4.09 -1.42 -10.58
C ALA A 79 5.39 -1.88 -11.27
N ARG A 80 5.76 -3.17 -11.12
CA ARG A 80 6.95 -3.73 -11.78
C ARG A 80 6.72 -3.92 -13.28
N VAL A 81 5.52 -4.34 -13.68
CA VAL A 81 5.17 -4.52 -15.10
C VAL A 81 5.10 -3.15 -15.79
N LYS A 82 4.37 -2.19 -15.22
CA LYS A 82 4.26 -0.83 -15.76
C LYS A 82 5.61 -0.13 -15.88
N ARG A 83 6.53 -0.33 -14.94
CA ARG A 83 7.88 0.23 -15.02
C ARG A 83 8.67 -0.35 -16.21
N ARG A 84 8.56 -1.66 -16.46
CA ARG A 84 9.22 -2.30 -17.60
C ARG A 84 8.65 -1.85 -18.94
N GLU A 85 7.35 -1.62 -19.02
CA GLU A 85 6.68 -1.09 -20.21
C GLU A 85 7.10 0.36 -20.48
N ALA A 86 7.14 1.20 -19.43
CA ALA A 86 7.63 2.57 -19.55
C ALA A 86 9.10 2.62 -20.01
N ASP A 87 9.97 1.77 -19.46
CA ASP A 87 11.39 1.69 -19.87
C ASP A 87 11.54 1.26 -21.34
N LYS A 88 10.65 0.39 -21.85
CA LYS A 88 10.64 0.00 -23.27
C LYS A 88 10.23 1.17 -24.17
N TRP A 89 9.13 1.85 -23.84
CA TRP A 89 8.66 2.99 -24.63
C TRP A 89 9.65 4.15 -24.62
N HIS A 90 10.34 4.39 -23.50
CA HIS A 90 11.42 5.37 -23.45
C HIS A 90 12.58 5.00 -24.39
N LYS A 91 13.01 3.74 -24.41
CA LYS A 91 14.07 3.29 -25.34
C LYS A 91 13.68 3.43 -26.80
N GLU A 92 12.45 3.05 -27.16
CA GLU A 92 11.96 3.20 -28.53
C GLU A 92 11.85 4.67 -28.93
N ALA A 93 11.39 5.54 -28.02
CA ALA A 93 11.35 6.98 -28.26
C ALA A 93 12.74 7.59 -28.41
N ASP A 94 13.72 7.17 -27.61
CA ASP A 94 15.10 7.62 -27.69
C ASP A 94 15.77 7.16 -29.00
N GLN A 95 15.54 5.91 -29.41
CA GLN A 95 16.03 5.40 -30.71
C GLN A 95 15.45 6.17 -31.89
N LEU A 96 14.15 6.47 -31.88
CA LEU A 96 13.51 7.27 -32.93
C LEU A 96 14.06 8.71 -32.96
N ARG A 97 14.34 9.30 -31.79
CA ARG A 97 14.97 10.63 -31.70
C ARG A 97 16.39 10.62 -32.25
N GLU A 98 17.19 9.61 -31.93
CA GLU A 98 18.55 9.44 -32.43
C GLU A 98 18.57 9.32 -33.97
N LEU A 99 17.73 8.45 -34.53
CA LEU A 99 17.57 8.31 -35.98
C LEU A 99 17.12 9.60 -36.69
N THR A 100 16.21 10.37 -36.06
CA THR A 100 15.74 11.65 -36.61
C THR A 100 16.83 12.73 -36.53
N THR A 101 17.63 12.72 -35.47
CA THR A 101 18.74 13.68 -35.25
C THR A 101 19.90 13.41 -36.21
N ASP A 102 20.25 12.14 -36.43
CA ASP A 102 21.27 11.74 -37.41
C ASP A 102 20.85 12.04 -38.86
N GLY A 103 19.55 11.92 -39.17
CA GLY A 103 18.98 12.36 -40.44
C GLY A 103 18.99 13.89 -40.65
N GLN A 104 18.91 14.68 -39.57
CA GLN A 104 19.02 16.14 -39.62
C GLN A 104 20.48 16.64 -39.71
N GLY A 105 21.45 15.89 -39.18
CA GLY A 105 22.88 16.17 -39.32
C GLY A 105 23.37 16.15 -40.78
N SER A 106 22.77 15.30 -41.64
CA SER A 106 23.09 15.23 -43.08
C SER A 106 22.31 16.23 -43.95
N SER A 107 21.31 16.94 -43.43
CA SER A 107 20.46 17.85 -44.23
C SER A 107 20.65 19.34 -43.94
N THR A 108 21.61 19.71 -43.09
CA THR A 108 21.95 21.13 -42.84
C THR A 108 22.77 21.77 -43.97
N THR A 109 23.12 21.04 -45.04
CA THR A 109 23.77 21.59 -46.25
C THR A 109 22.81 21.93 -47.39
N ALA A 110 21.51 21.68 -47.27
CA ALA A 110 20.53 22.11 -48.26
C ALA A 110 19.98 23.51 -47.93
N SER A 111 20.86 24.49 -47.77
CA SER A 111 20.45 25.89 -47.84
C SER A 111 19.92 26.18 -49.23
N LEU A 112 18.65 26.57 -49.34
CA LEU A 112 18.04 27.02 -50.60
C LEU A 112 18.86 28.19 -51.18
N PRO A 113 19.11 28.22 -52.51
CA PRO A 113 19.89 29.29 -53.11
C PRO A 113 19.15 30.63 -52.93
N ARG A 114 19.89 31.66 -52.52
CA ARG A 114 19.40 33.05 -52.46
C ARG A 114 18.80 33.43 -53.82
N PRO A 115 17.54 33.91 -53.90
CA PRO A 115 16.91 34.24 -55.17
C PRO A 115 17.70 35.38 -55.84
N GLY A 116 18.11 35.13 -57.09
CA GLY A 116 18.86 36.08 -57.91
C GLY A 116 17.99 37.27 -58.30
N ASN A 117 18.51 38.46 -58.07
CA ASN A 117 17.94 39.74 -58.49
C ASN A 117 18.09 39.90 -60.02
N ARG A 118 17.13 39.36 -60.78
CA ARG A 118 16.96 39.73 -62.20
C ARG A 118 16.27 41.10 -62.28
N THR A 119 17.08 42.13 -62.48
CA THR A 119 16.62 43.41 -63.03
C THR A 119 16.19 43.18 -64.47
N ALA A 120 14.88 43.18 -64.71
CA ALA A 120 14.32 43.36 -66.04
C ALA A 120 14.45 44.83 -66.42
N ALA A 121 15.00 45.07 -67.61
CA ALA A 121 15.25 46.37 -68.22
C ALA A 121 13.94 47.10 -68.60
#